data_AF-A0A7X0HFV2-F1
#
_entry.id   AF-A0A7X0HFV2-F1
#
_cell.length_a   1.000
_cell.length_b   1.000
_cell.length_c   1.000
_cell.angle_alpha   90.00
_cell.angle_beta   90.00
_cell.angle_gamma   90.00
#
_symmetry.space_group_name_H-M   'P 1'
#
loop_
_entity.id
_entity.type
_entity.pdbx_description
1 polymer ?
#
loop_
_entity_poly.entity_id
_entity_poly.type
_entity_poly.pdbx_seq_one_letter_code
_entity_poly.pdbx_strand_id
1 'polypeptide(L)' 'MIGDTPSDLLAARNAGVSFLGYARDAGRADRLRQAGAEAVVGSLEGVLGVLGGA' A
#
# COMPACT_ATOMS: atom_id res chain seq x y z
N MET A 1 3.30 6.82 2.74
CA MET A 1 1.92 6.58 3.17
C MET A 1 1.55 5.13 2.91
N ILE A 2 0.83 4.48 3.83
CA ILE A 2 0.28 3.12 3.66
C ILE A 2 -1.23 3.25 3.51
N GLY A 3 -1.83 2.59 2.52
CA GLY A 3 -3.28 2.62 2.29
C GLY A 3 -3.79 1.42 1.50
N ASP A 4 -5.10 1.21 1.47
CA ASP A 4 -5.74 0.04 0.84
C ASP A 4 -6.71 0.41 -0.29
N THR A 5 -6.83 1.70 -0.61
CA THR A 5 -7.70 2.20 -1.70
C THR A 5 -6.95 3.00 -2.77
N PRO A 6 -7.50 3.09 -4.00
CA PRO A 6 -6.99 4.00 -5.02
C PRO A 6 -7.01 5.49 -4.62
N SER A 7 -7.97 5.89 -3.77
CA SER A 7 -8.01 7.26 -3.21
C SER A 7 -6.81 7.55 -2.32
N ASP A 8 -6.33 6.56 -1.56
CA ASP A 8 -5.11 6.71 -0.76
C ASP A 8 -3.89 6.92 -1.67
N LEU A 9 -3.79 6.19 -2.77
CA LEU A 9 -2.72 6.38 -3.75
C LEU A 9 -2.73 7.81 -4.32
N LEU A 10 -3.91 8.34 -4.66
CA LEU A 10 -4.05 9.73 -5.12
C LEU A 10 -3.64 10.73 -4.04
N ALA A 11 -4.04 10.49 -2.78
CA ALA A 11 -3.64 11.33 -1.66
C ALA A 11 -2.12 11.34 -1.45
N ALA A 12 -1.47 10.17 -1.50
CA ALA A 12 -0.02 10.06 -1.39
C ALA A 12 0.71 10.80 -2.52
N ARG A 13 0.22 10.66 -3.77
CA ARG A 13 0.74 11.40 -4.93
C ARG A 13 0.60 12.92 -4.75
N ASN A 14 -0.57 13.39 -4.33
CA ASN A 14 -0.82 14.81 -4.10
C ASN A 14 0.04 15.38 -2.96
N ALA A 15 0.32 14.58 -1.94
CA ALA A 15 1.22 14.94 -0.84
C ALA A 15 2.71 14.79 -1.20
N GLY A 16 3.04 14.27 -2.38
CA GLY A 16 4.43 14.07 -2.82
C GLY A 16 5.19 13.00 -2.03
N VAL A 17 4.47 12.04 -1.41
CA VAL A 17 5.08 10.97 -0.60
C VAL A 17 4.93 9.61 -1.28
N SER A 18 5.87 8.70 -1.02
CA SER A 18 5.81 7.32 -1.52
C SER A 18 4.60 6.57 -0.96
N PHE A 19 4.01 5.68 -1.76
CA PHE A 19 2.84 4.89 -1.41
C PHE A 19 3.17 3.40 -1.30
N LEU A 20 2.71 2.75 -0.23
CA LEU A 20 2.71 1.30 -0.08
C LEU A 20 1.26 0.82 0.04
N GLY A 21 0.80 0.05 -0.95
CA GLY A 21 -0.52 -0.55 -0.94
C GLY A 21 -0.60 -1.74 0.02
N TYR A 22 -1.71 -1.89 0.71
CA TYR A 22 -2.01 -3.08 1.53
C TYR A 22 -3.31 -3.72 1.07
N ALA A 23 -3.29 -5.02 0.80
CA ALA A 23 -4.47 -5.77 0.39
C ALA A 23 -4.38 -7.25 0.78
N ARG A 24 -5.34 -7.73 1.58
CA ARG A 24 -5.41 -9.15 2.01
C ARG A 24 -5.95 -10.09 0.94
N ASP A 25 -6.65 -9.56 -0.06
CA ASP A 25 -7.26 -10.34 -1.14
C ASP A 25 -6.74 -9.87 -2.51
N ALA A 26 -6.67 -10.82 -3.45
CA ALA A 26 -6.13 -10.58 -4.78
C ALA A 26 -6.92 -9.49 -5.54
N GLY A 27 -8.24 -9.44 -5.39
CA GLY A 27 -9.08 -8.45 -6.06
C GLY A 27 -8.81 -7.02 -5.61
N ARG A 28 -8.56 -6.77 -4.31
CA ARG A 28 -8.08 -5.47 -3.82
C ARG A 28 -6.67 -5.17 -4.31
N ALA A 29 -5.78 -6.17 -4.28
CA ALA A 29 -4.40 -5.97 -4.72
C ALA A 29 -4.34 -5.55 -6.20
N ASP A 30 -5.14 -6.19 -7.05
CA ASP A 30 -5.20 -5.89 -8.47
C ASP A 30 -5.80 -4.52 -8.73
N ARG A 31 -6.84 -4.11 -7.99
CA ARG A 31 -7.37 -2.73 -8.08
C ARG A 31 -6.33 -1.68 -7.74
N LEU A 32 -5.50 -1.92 -6.72
CA LEU A 32 -4.41 -1.00 -6.36
C LEU A 32 -3.34 -0.95 -7.44
N ARG A 33 -2.93 -2.10 -7.98
CA ARG A 33 -1.96 -2.16 -9.08
C ARG A 33 -2.48 -1.47 -10.34
N GLN A 34 -3.74 -1.68 -10.70
CA GLN A 34 -4.39 -1.02 -11.84
C GLN A 34 -4.50 0.50 -11.67
N ALA A 35 -4.65 0.99 -10.43
CA ALA A 35 -4.58 2.42 -10.11
C ALA A 35 -3.15 3.00 -10.20
N GLY A 36 -2.14 2.14 -10.37
CA GLY A 36 -0.72 2.49 -10.49
C GLY A 36 0.03 2.50 -9.15
N ALA A 37 -0.41 1.70 -8.17
CA ALA A 37 0.39 1.45 -6.98
C ALA A 37 1.60 0.58 -7.36
N GLU A 38 2.81 1.08 -7.10
CA GLU A 38 4.06 0.40 -7.45
C GLU A 38 4.36 -0.80 -6.55
N ALA A 39 4.00 -0.69 -5.25
CA ALA A 39 4.17 -1.75 -4.28
C ALA A 39 2.84 -2.06 -3.58
N VAL A 40 2.48 -3.34 -3.50
CA VAL A 40 1.32 -3.83 -2.77
C VAL A 40 1.71 -5.08 -1.97
N VAL A 41 1.49 -5.05 -0.65
CA VAL A 41 1.78 -6.16 0.27
C VAL A 41 0.51 -6.83 0.79
N GLY A 42 0.57 -8.14 1.00
CA GLY A 42 -0.52 -8.94 1.56
C GLY A 42 -0.60 -8.95 3.09
N SER A 43 0.48 -8.55 3.75
CA SER A 43 0.64 -8.52 5.19
C SER A 43 1.52 -7.33 5.59
N LEU A 44 1.27 -6.76 6.76
CA LEU A 44 2.11 -5.71 7.34
C LEU A 44 3.22 -6.28 8.24
N GLU A 45 3.31 -7.59 8.45
CA GLU A 45 4.36 -8.21 9.26
C GLU A 45 5.77 -7.82 8.79
N GLY A 46 6.01 -7.80 7.48
CA GLY A 46 7.29 -7.35 6.93
C GLY A 46 7.58 -5.88 7.22
N VAL A 47 6.55 -5.02 7.25
CA VAL A 47 6.70 -3.61 7.61
C VAL A 47 7.03 -3.48 9.10
N LEU A 48 6.32 -4.22 9.96
CA LEU A 48 6.55 -4.23 11.40
C LEU A 48 7.97 -4.72 11.76
N GLY A 49 8.45 -5.76 11.08
CA GLY A 49 9.80 -6.28 11.29
C GLY A 49 10.89 -5.24 11.00
N VAL A 50 10.72 -4.40 9.97
CA VAL A 50 11.66 -3.31 9.66
C VAL A 50 11.58 -2.18 10.69
N LEU A 51 10.41 -1.93 11.27
CA LEU A 51 10.20 -0.91 12.30
C LEU A 51 10.62 -1.36 13.70
N GLY A 52 11.07 -2.61 13.87
CA GLY A 52 11.50 -3.16 15.16
C GLY A 52 10.36 -3.65 16.05
N GLY A 53 9.18 -3.93 15.48
CA GLY A 53 8.10 -4.60 16.19
C GLY A 53 8.45 -6.06 16.46
N ALA A 54 8.77 -6.37 17.71
CA ALA A 54 8.94 -7.74 18.22
C ALA A 54 7.59 -8.36 18.60
#